data_AF-A0A2V7X4X2-F1
#
_entry.id   AF-A0A2V7X4X2-F1
#
_cell.length_a   1.000
_cell.length_b   1.000
_cell.length_c   1.000
_cell.angle_alpha   90.00
_cell.angle_beta   90.00
_cell.angle_gamma   90.00
#
_symmetry.space_group_name_H-M   'P 1'
#
loop_
_entity.id
_entity.type
_entity.pdbx_description
1 polymer ?
#
loop_
_entity_poly.entity_id
_entity_poly.type
_entity_poly.pdbx_seq_one_letter_code
_entity_poly.pdbx_strand_id
1 'polypeptide(L)'
;MDKPRLAFWQIWNMSFGFLGIQFGWGLQMANMSAIYEYLGARPDQIPLLWLAAPLTGLLVQPVIGHMSDRTWGRLGRRRPYFLTGALLSSAALVLMPNASALWMAAGLLWILDASINVSMEPFRAFVADLLP
;
A
#
# COMPACT_ATOMS: atom_id res chain seq x y z
N MET A 1 27.44 -17.66 -3.85
CA MET A 1 26.97 -16.64 -4.81
C MET A 1 27.33 -15.29 -4.20
N ASP A 2 28.27 -14.57 -4.81
CA ASP A 2 28.59 -13.21 -4.37
C ASP A 2 27.39 -12.30 -4.64
N LYS A 3 26.76 -11.80 -3.57
CA LYS A 3 25.65 -10.85 -3.69
C LYS A 3 26.20 -9.52 -4.22
N PRO A 4 25.59 -8.90 -5.25
CA PRO A 4 26.09 -7.64 -5.80
C PRO A 4 26.04 -6.53 -4.75
N ARG A 5 27.15 -5.82 -4.54
CA ARG A 5 27.19 -4.64 -3.67
C ARG A 5 26.33 -3.53 -4.29
N LEU A 6 25.28 -3.12 -3.58
CA LEU A 6 24.43 -2.00 -4.01
C LEU A 6 25.17 -0.67 -3.90
N ALA A 7 25.00 0.19 -4.89
CA ALA A 7 25.43 1.57 -4.82
C ALA A 7 24.54 2.37 -3.85
N PHE A 8 25.11 3.40 -3.23
CA PHE A 8 24.39 4.30 -2.31
C PHE A 8 23.04 4.78 -2.87
N TRP A 9 23.00 5.19 -4.15
CA TRP A 9 21.78 5.66 -4.80
C TRP A 9 20.68 4.59 -4.95
N GLN A 10 21.07 3.32 -5.04
CA GLN A 10 20.10 2.22 -5.07
C GLN A 10 19.46 2.03 -3.70
N ILE A 11 20.27 2.08 -2.63
CA ILE A 11 19.80 2.03 -1.24
C ILE A 11 18.89 3.23 -0.94
N TRP A 12 19.31 4.44 -1.34
CA TRP A 12 18.52 5.66 -1.18
C TRP A 12 17.14 5.54 -1.84
N ASN A 13 17.08 5.14 -3.11
CA ASN A 13 15.81 5.00 -3.83
C ASN A 13 14.88 3.96 -3.19
N MET A 14 15.45 2.86 -2.65
CA MET A 14 14.68 1.87 -1.91
C MET A 14 14.11 2.47 -0.62
N SER A 15 14.94 3.11 0.19
CA SER A 15 14.51 3.77 1.43
C SER A 15 13.46 4.85 1.18
N PHE A 16 13.59 5.62 0.11
CA PHE A 16 12.62 6.64 -0.27
C PHE A 16 11.27 6.02 -0.69
N GLY A 17 11.29 4.89 -1.41
CA GLY A 17 10.09 4.13 -1.71
C GLY A 17 9.39 3.61 -0.45
N PHE A 18 10.16 3.10 0.52
CA PHE A 18 9.62 2.66 1.80
C PHE A 18 9.03 3.81 2.62
N LEU A 19 9.70 4.97 2.62
CA LEU A 19 9.21 6.19 3.26
C LEU A 19 7.81 6.56 2.75
N GLY A 20 7.58 6.48 1.43
CA GLY A 20 6.27 6.74 0.84
C GLY A 20 5.18 5.78 1.36
N ILE A 21 5.50 4.49 1.50
CA ILE A 21 4.57 3.50 2.08
C ILE A 21 4.23 3.85 3.54
N GLN A 22 5.23 4.21 4.34
CA GLN A 22 5.03 4.60 5.73
C GLN A 22 4.18 5.87 5.84
N PHE A 23 4.35 6.82 4.93
CA PHE A 23 3.54 8.03 4.88
C PHE A 23 2.08 7.71 4.54
N GLY A 24 1.83 6.79 3.61
CA GLY A 24 0.48 6.32 3.29
C GLY A 24 -0.24 5.70 4.50
N TRP A 25 0.43 4.78 5.21
CA TRP A 25 -0.09 4.22 6.46
C TRP A 25 -0.30 5.28 7.54
N GLY A 26 0.65 6.22 7.69
CA GLY A 26 0.56 7.30 8.66
C GLY A 26 -0.65 8.19 8.44
N LEU A 27 -0.89 8.61 7.19
CA LEU A 27 -2.06 9.40 6.84
C LEU A 27 -3.36 8.63 7.05
N GLN A 28 -3.39 7.35 6.69
CA GLN A 28 -4.55 6.48 6.89
C GLN A 28 -4.91 6.38 8.38
N MET A 29 -3.93 6.04 9.23
CA MET A 29 -4.15 5.85 10.67
C MET A 29 -4.47 7.16 11.39
N ALA A 30 -3.90 8.29 10.97
CA ALA A 30 -4.13 9.57 11.60
C ALA A 30 -5.47 10.22 11.23
N ASN A 31 -5.96 10.02 9.99
CA ASN A 31 -7.07 10.82 9.46
C ASN A 31 -8.34 10.04 9.17
N MET A 32 -8.30 8.72 8.95
CA MET A 32 -9.49 8.02 8.46
C MET A 32 -10.67 8.02 9.43
N SER A 33 -10.41 7.81 10.73
CA SER A 33 -11.49 7.83 11.73
C SER A 33 -12.19 9.19 11.74
N ALA A 34 -11.42 10.29 11.65
CA ALA A 34 -11.98 11.64 11.58
C ALA A 34 -12.78 11.88 10.28
N ILE A 35 -12.31 11.38 9.13
CA ILE A 35 -13.04 11.47 7.87
C ILE A 35 -14.36 10.68 7.93
N TYR A 36 -14.37 9.50 8.54
CA TYR A 36 -15.60 8.72 8.71
C TYR A 36 -16.61 9.41 9.61
N GLU A 37 -16.18 9.94 10.75
CA GLU A 37 -17.05 10.70 11.66
C GLU A 37 -17.61 11.95 10.99
N TYR A 38 -16.77 12.68 10.24
CA TYR A 38 -17.19 13.85 9.46
C TYR A 38 -18.28 13.51 8.43
N LEU A 39 -18.20 12.31 7.83
CA LEU A 39 -19.19 11.79 6.87
C LEU A 39 -20.42 11.15 7.53
N GLY A 40 -20.54 11.27 8.87
CA GLY A 40 -21.70 10.80 9.63
C GLY A 40 -21.61 9.35 10.11
N ALA A 41 -20.43 8.73 10.08
CA ALA A 41 -20.23 7.44 10.73
C ALA A 41 -20.35 7.61 12.25
N ARG A 42 -21.12 6.73 12.88
CA ARG A 42 -21.16 6.67 14.34
C ARG A 42 -19.93 5.94 14.88
N PRO A 43 -19.48 6.23 16.12
CA PRO A 43 -18.32 5.57 16.71
C PRO A 43 -18.43 4.03 16.77
N ASP A 44 -19.64 3.48 16.87
CA ASP A 44 -19.90 2.03 16.83
C ASP A 44 -19.64 1.39 15.45
N GLN A 45 -19.68 2.18 14.38
CA GLN A 45 -19.50 1.71 13.01
C GLN A 45 -18.05 1.77 12.54
N ILE A 46 -17.20 2.60 13.18
CA ILE A 46 -15.80 2.78 12.79
C ILE A 46 -15.02 1.45 12.79
N PRO A 47 -15.12 0.57 13.81
CA PRO A 47 -14.44 -0.73 13.78
C PRO A 47 -14.86 -1.60 12.60
N LEU A 48 -16.14 -1.55 12.21
CA LEU A 48 -16.67 -2.29 11.06
C LEU A 48 -16.07 -1.77 9.75
N LEU A 49 -15.96 -0.46 9.58
CA LEU A 49 -15.33 0.17 8.41
C LEU A 49 -13.84 -0.19 8.31
N TRP A 50 -13.16 -0.30 9.45
CA TRP A 50 -11.77 -0.73 9.54
C TRP A 50 -11.54 -2.21 9.24
N LEU A 51 -12.57 -3.05 9.15
CA LEU A 51 -12.43 -4.43 8.65
C LEU A 51 -11.88 -4.49 7.22
N ALA A 52 -11.93 -3.36 6.50
CA ALA A 52 -11.17 -3.13 5.28
C ALA A 52 -9.76 -3.73 5.35
N ALA A 53 -8.95 -3.27 6.31
CA ALA A 53 -7.53 -3.57 6.41
C ALA A 53 -7.18 -5.06 6.64
N PRO A 54 -7.81 -5.80 7.58
CA PRO A 54 -7.56 -7.23 7.73
C PRO A 54 -8.09 -8.04 6.54
N LEU A 55 -9.20 -7.64 5.92
CA LEU A 55 -9.75 -8.35 4.76
C LEU A 55 -8.90 -8.17 3.51
N THR A 56 -8.46 -6.94 3.23
CA THR A 56 -7.50 -6.65 2.15
C THR A 56 -6.19 -7.38 2.40
N GLY A 57 -5.65 -7.36 3.63
CA GLY A 57 -4.45 -8.13 3.98
C GLY A 57 -4.60 -9.63 3.69
N LEU A 58 -5.71 -10.23 4.13
CA LEU A 58 -5.98 -11.66 3.94
C LEU A 58 -6.11 -12.06 2.46
N LEU A 59 -6.73 -11.22 1.63
CA LEU A 59 -7.01 -11.55 0.23
C LEU A 59 -5.91 -11.09 -0.73
N VAL A 60 -5.45 -9.85 -0.57
CA VAL A 60 -4.54 -9.20 -1.51
C VAL A 60 -3.12 -9.75 -1.39
N GLN A 61 -2.61 -9.95 -0.16
CA GLN A 61 -1.25 -10.45 0.03
C GLN A 61 -0.99 -11.79 -0.68
N PRO A 62 -1.75 -12.89 -0.43
CA PRO A 62 -1.46 -14.18 -1.07
C PRO A 62 -1.62 -14.13 -2.60
N VAL A 63 -2.62 -13.40 -3.10
CA VAL A 63 -2.86 -13.26 -4.55
C VAL A 63 -1.71 -12.50 -5.20
N ILE A 64 -1.30 -11.39 -4.62
CA ILE A 64 -0.24 -10.55 -5.18
C ILE A 64 1.12 -11.21 -5.02
N GLY A 65 1.42 -11.86 -3.90
CA GLY A 65 2.63 -12.66 -3.75
C GLY A 65 2.75 -13.70 -4.87
N HIS A 66 1.67 -14.44 -5.12
CA HIS A 66 1.62 -15.45 -6.17
C HIS A 66 1.75 -14.88 -7.60
N MET A 67 1.08 -13.77 -7.90
CA MET A 67 1.14 -13.14 -9.22
C MET A 67 2.48 -12.43 -9.46
N SER A 68 3.03 -11.79 -8.42
CA SER A 68 4.30 -11.07 -8.45
C SER A 68 5.46 -12.00 -8.78
N ASP A 69 5.45 -13.24 -8.28
CA ASP A 69 6.50 -14.21 -8.59
C ASP A 69 6.45 -14.75 -10.02
N ARG A 70 5.30 -14.69 -10.70
CA ARG A 70 5.10 -15.20 -12.07
C ARG A 70 5.21 -14.14 -13.17
N THR A 71 5.15 -12.87 -12.80
CA THR A 71 5.21 -11.79 -13.79
C THR A 71 6.65 -11.57 -14.23
N TRP A 72 6.93 -11.71 -15.53
CA TRP A 72 8.21 -11.34 -16.13
C TRP A 72 7.95 -10.47 -17.35
N GLY A 73 8.11 -9.16 -17.18
CA GLY A 73 7.90 -8.18 -18.23
C GLY A 73 9.06 -7.19 -18.36
N ARG A 74 8.87 -6.15 -19.17
CA ARG A 74 9.89 -5.12 -19.45
C ARG A 74 10.39 -4.37 -18.20
N LEU A 75 9.57 -4.28 -17.17
CA LEU A 75 9.92 -3.65 -15.89
C LEU A 75 10.52 -4.64 -14.87
N GLY A 76 10.66 -5.92 -15.24
CA GLY A 76 11.10 -7.00 -14.36
C GLY A 76 9.97 -7.60 -13.53
N ARG A 77 10.33 -8.40 -12.52
CA ARG A 77 9.38 -9.26 -11.79
C ARG A 77 8.47 -8.52 -10.81
N ARG A 78 9.05 -7.65 -9.98
CA ARG A 78 8.38 -7.05 -8.80
C ARG A 78 8.10 -5.54 -8.91
N ARG A 79 8.77 -4.85 -9.84
CA ARG A 79 8.64 -3.39 -10.03
C ARG A 79 7.27 -2.94 -10.58
N PRO A 80 6.57 -3.69 -11.46
CA PRO A 80 5.23 -3.28 -11.92
C PRO A 80 4.26 -3.10 -10.75
N TYR A 81 4.23 -4.05 -9.82
CA TYR A 81 3.34 -4.05 -8.66
C TYR A 81 3.60 -2.86 -7.73
N PHE A 82 4.88 -2.60 -7.43
CA PHE A 82 5.26 -1.43 -6.66
C PHE A 82 4.80 -0.13 -7.32
N LEU A 83 4.99 0.01 -8.63
CA LEU A 83 4.61 1.23 -9.35
C LEU A 83 3.09 1.41 -9.42
N THR A 84 2.35 0.33 -9.71
CA THR A 84 0.88 0.37 -9.73
C THR A 84 0.32 0.69 -8.35
N GLY A 85 0.83 0.06 -7.29
CA GLY A 85 0.40 0.34 -5.92
C GLY A 85 0.76 1.76 -5.48
N ALA A 86 1.92 2.28 -5.85
CA ALA A 86 2.28 3.68 -5.57
C ALA A 86 1.34 4.67 -6.27
N LEU A 87 0.97 4.44 -7.53
CA LEU A 87 0.05 5.29 -8.27
C LEU A 87 -1.38 5.25 -7.70
N LEU A 88 -1.90 4.05 -7.42
CA LEU A 88 -3.24 3.88 -6.88
C LEU A 88 -3.37 4.43 -5.45
N SER A 89 -2.37 4.20 -4.60
CA SER A 89 -2.33 4.79 -3.24
C SER A 89 -2.26 6.32 -3.29
N SER A 90 -1.42 6.89 -4.16
CA SER A 90 -1.35 8.35 -4.35
C SER A 90 -2.70 8.92 -4.80
N ALA A 91 -3.36 8.28 -5.77
CA ALA A 91 -4.67 8.71 -6.24
C ALA A 91 -5.73 8.61 -5.12
N ALA A 92 -5.73 7.53 -4.35
CA ALA A 92 -6.65 7.35 -3.24
C ALA A 92 -6.47 8.43 -2.16
N LEU A 93 -5.23 8.76 -1.79
CA LEU A 93 -4.93 9.82 -0.83
C LEU A 93 -5.37 11.21 -1.29
N VAL A 94 -5.24 11.52 -2.59
CA VAL A 94 -5.71 12.80 -3.16
C VAL A 94 -7.24 12.87 -3.22
N LEU A 95 -7.90 11.75 -3.50
CA LEU A 95 -9.36 11.70 -3.61
C LEU A 95 -10.05 11.59 -2.24
N MET A 96 -9.38 11.06 -1.22
CA MET A 96 -9.98 10.81 0.11
C MET A 96 -10.64 12.03 0.75
N PRO A 97 -10.01 13.23 0.78
CA PRO A 97 -10.62 14.42 1.37
C PRO A 97 -11.85 14.92 0.60
N ASN A 98 -12.02 14.48 -0.66
CA ASN A 98 -13.13 14.85 -1.54
C ASN A 98 -14.27 13.82 -1.50
N ALA A 99 -14.20 12.81 -0.64
CA ALA A 99 -15.29 11.85 -0.48
C ALA A 99 -16.54 12.54 0.10
N SER A 100 -17.67 12.45 -0.60
CA SER A 100 -18.93 13.07 -0.18
C SER A 100 -19.86 12.11 0.58
N ALA A 101 -19.52 10.82 0.62
CA ALA A 101 -20.33 9.79 1.25
C ALA A 101 -19.46 8.74 1.94
N LEU A 102 -20.02 8.13 2.99
CA LEU A 102 -19.31 7.14 3.80
C LEU A 102 -18.81 5.93 3.00
N TRP A 103 -19.63 5.43 2.07
CA TRP A 103 -19.26 4.31 1.21
C TRP A 103 -18.11 4.65 0.25
N MET A 104 -17.99 5.92 -0.17
CA MET A 104 -16.88 6.37 -1.00
C MET A 104 -15.58 6.38 -0.20
N ALA A 105 -15.61 6.92 1.03
CA ALA A 105 -14.46 6.90 1.92
C ALA A 105 -14.06 5.45 2.30
N ALA A 106 -15.02 4.55 2.47
CA ALA A 106 -14.76 3.13 2.69
C ALA A 106 -14.10 2.48 1.47
N GLY A 107 -14.61 2.74 0.26
CA GLY A 107 -14.02 2.23 -0.99
C GLY A 107 -12.62 2.76 -1.27
N LEU A 108 -12.39 4.07 -1.05
CA LEU A 108 -11.08 4.68 -1.18
C LEU A 108 -10.10 4.13 -0.14
N LEU A 109 -10.56 3.84 1.08
CA LEU A 109 -9.74 3.15 2.08
C LEU A 109 -9.33 1.76 1.62
N TRP A 110 -10.27 0.98 1.05
CA TRP A 110 -9.97 -0.35 0.52
C TRP A 110 -8.93 -0.28 -0.61
N ILE A 111 -9.07 0.69 -1.52
CA ILE A 111 -8.10 0.88 -2.61
C ILE A 111 -6.74 1.26 -2.05
N LEU A 112 -6.70 2.20 -1.10
CA LEU A 112 -5.46 2.63 -0.45
C LEU A 112 -4.77 1.45 0.23
N ASP A 113 -5.51 0.69 1.04
CA ASP A 113 -4.99 -0.42 1.82
C ASP A 113 -4.50 -1.56 0.92
N ALA A 114 -5.29 -1.96 -0.07
CA ALA A 114 -4.88 -2.95 -1.07
C ALA A 114 -3.61 -2.51 -1.82
N SER A 115 -3.53 -1.24 -2.23
CA SER A 115 -2.39 -0.69 -2.97
C SER A 115 -1.11 -0.65 -2.13
N ILE A 116 -1.26 -0.31 -0.85
CA ILE A 116 -0.13 -0.32 0.10
C ILE A 116 0.35 -1.76 0.33
N ASN A 117 -0.56 -2.72 0.52
CA ASN A 117 -0.20 -4.14 0.66
C ASN A 117 0.52 -4.68 -0.58
N VAL A 118 0.03 -4.36 -1.78
CA VAL A 118 0.66 -4.69 -3.07
C VAL A 118 2.09 -4.14 -3.17
N SER A 119 2.33 -2.96 -2.61
CA SER A 119 3.64 -2.29 -2.68
C SER A 119 4.63 -2.81 -1.65
N MET A 120 4.15 -3.15 -0.45
CA MET A 120 5.00 -3.48 0.70
C MET A 120 5.62 -4.87 0.63
N GLU A 121 4.84 -5.88 0.22
CA GLU A 121 5.28 -7.27 0.23
C GLU A 121 6.46 -7.53 -0.74
N PRO A 122 6.43 -7.04 -2.00
CA PRO A 122 7.57 -7.17 -2.91
C PRO A 122 8.76 -6.33 -2.46
N PHE A 123 8.53 -5.21 -1.76
CA PHE A 123 9.59 -4.36 -1.23
C PHE A 123 10.38 -5.08 -0.13
N ARG A 124 9.70 -5.69 0.85
CA ARG A 124 10.37 -6.49 1.90
C ARG A 124 11.19 -7.62 1.31
N ALA A 125 10.62 -8.36 0.36
CA ALA A 125 11.32 -9.44 -0.31
C ALA A 125 12.51 -8.92 -1.15
N PHE A 126 12.36 -7.79 -1.83
CA PHE A 126 13.44 -7.15 -2.59
C PHE A 126 14.59 -6.67 -1.71
N VAL A 127 14.29 -6.09 -0.54
CA VAL A 127 15.31 -5.69 0.45
C VAL A 127 16.02 -6.93 1.03
N ALA A 128 15.27 -7.98 1.39
CA ALA A 128 15.84 -9.23 1.91
C ALA A 128 16.74 -9.93 0.89
N ASP A 129 16.37 -9.91 -0.40
CA ASP A 129 17.17 -10.47 -1.48
C ASP A 129 18.50 -9.71 -1.70
N LEU A 130 18.61 -8.46 -1.23
CA LEU A 130 19.74 -7.56 -1.47
C LEU A 130 20.66 -7.34 -0.25
N LEU A 131 20.23 -7.74 0.95
CA LEU A 131 21.04 -7.66 2.18
C LEU A 131 21.85 -8.97 2.39
N PRO A 132 23.06 -8.90 2.98
CA PRO A 132 23.92 -10.06 3.26
C PRO A 132 23.23 -11.14 4.10
#